data_AF-A0A816DIR9-F1
#
_entry.id   AF-A0A816DIR9-F1
#
_cell.length_a   1.000
_cell.length_b   1.000
_cell.length_c   1.000
_cell.angle_alpha   90.00
_cell.angle_beta   90.00
_cell.angle_gamma   90.00
#
_symmetry.space_group_name_H-M   'P 1'
#
loop_
_entity.id
_entity.type
_entity.pdbx_description
1 polymer ?
#
loop_
_entity_poly.entity_id
_entity_poly.type
_entity_poly.pdbx_seq_one_letter_code
_entity_poly.pdbx_strand_id
1 'polypeptide(L)'
;MVIGDFDHDFQEFEQFVKLIPNLKCLSISGGVGQNILDAHRWERLITSSLPRLETFHFRFSCDSMDADDNILEIFQQFQSDFWHRAHNWYTECLLTSDNRWICTIPCPLYR
;
A
#
# COMPACT_ATOMS: atom_id res chain seq x y z
N MET A 1 13.49 5.16 -0.75
CA MET A 1 12.82 6.25 -0.02
C MET A 1 11.98 5.65 1.07
N VAL A 2 12.02 6.23 2.27
CA VAL A 2 11.22 5.80 3.42
C VAL A 2 10.40 7.00 3.88
N ILE A 3 9.08 6.86 3.95
CA ILE A 3 8.18 7.86 4.50
C ILE A 3 7.44 7.23 5.67
N GLY A 4 7.74 7.71 6.88
CA GLY A 4 6.99 7.38 8.09
C GLY A 4 5.86 8.39 8.31
N ASP A 5 4.83 7.97 9.04
CA ASP A 5 3.67 8.79 9.40
C ASP A 5 3.10 9.59 8.22
N PHE A 6 2.82 8.88 7.13
CA PHE A 6 2.25 9.45 5.92
C PHE A 6 0.83 9.98 6.20
N ASP A 7 0.74 11.30 6.39
CA ASP A 7 -0.51 12.06 6.59
C ASP A 7 -0.68 13.15 5.50
N HIS A 8 0.01 12.99 4.38
CA HIS A 8 -0.05 13.92 3.26
C HIS A 8 -1.18 13.58 2.30
N ASP A 9 -1.71 14.60 1.61
CA ASP A 9 -2.65 14.37 0.53
C ASP A 9 -1.99 13.51 -0.56
N PHE A 10 -2.70 12.47 -1.00
CA PHE A 10 -2.16 11.53 -1.96
C PHE A 10 -1.82 12.20 -3.30
N GLN A 11 -2.57 13.23 -3.71
CA GLN A 11 -2.31 13.96 -4.95
C GLN A 11 -0.96 14.69 -4.89
N GLU A 12 -0.61 15.28 -3.75
CA GLU A 12 0.70 15.90 -3.54
C GLU A 12 1.82 14.86 -3.63
N PHE A 13 1.61 13.70 -3.01
CA PHE A 13 2.55 12.60 -3.11
C PHE A 13 2.71 12.09 -4.55
N GLU A 14 1.63 11.95 -5.31
CA GLU A 14 1.69 11.57 -6.73
C GLU A 14 2.51 12.55 -7.55
N GLN A 15 2.34 13.85 -7.32
CA GLN A 15 3.13 14.88 -8.00
C GLN A 15 4.61 14.78 -7.62
N PHE A 16 4.90 14.53 -6.34
CA PHE A 16 6.27 14.39 -5.85
C PHE A 16 6.98 13.17 -6.45
N VAL A 17 6.37 11.98 -6.44
CA VAL A 17 7.04 10.77 -6.94
C VAL A 17 7.27 10.79 -8.45
N LYS A 18 6.48 11.55 -9.21
CA LYS A 18 6.73 11.79 -10.64
C LYS A 18 8.05 12.51 -10.90
N LEU A 19 8.59 13.23 -9.92
CA LEU A 19 9.91 13.87 -10.01
C LEU A 19 11.06 12.87 -9.80
N ILE A 20 10.76 11.64 -9.37
CA ILE A 20 11.77 10.63 -8.99
C ILE A 20 11.52 9.30 -9.73
N PRO A 21 11.50 9.27 -11.07
CA PRO A 21 11.13 8.08 -11.86
C PRO A 21 12.12 6.91 -11.73
N ASN A 22 13.32 7.17 -11.21
CA ASN A 22 14.38 6.17 -11.01
C ASN A 22 14.33 5.52 -9.62
N LEU A 23 13.31 5.79 -8.82
CA LEU A 23 13.16 5.21 -7.49
C LEU A 23 13.02 3.68 -7.58
N LYS A 24 13.94 2.95 -6.95
CA LYS A 24 13.95 1.49 -6.90
C LYS A 24 13.24 0.90 -5.69
N CYS A 25 13.30 1.59 -4.56
CA CYS A 25 12.72 1.12 -3.30
C CYS A 25 11.86 2.22 -2.68
N LEU A 26 10.63 1.88 -2.32
CA LEU A 26 9.69 2.76 -1.65
C LEU A 26 9.12 2.04 -0.43
N SER A 27 9.27 2.63 0.74
CA SER A 27 8.62 2.17 1.96
C SER A 27 7.76 3.30 2.50
N ILE A 28 6.48 3.04 2.71
CA ILE A 28 5.53 4.01 3.24
C ILE A 28 4.79 3.39 4.40
N SER A 29 4.68 4.14 5.48
CA SER A 29 3.81 3.81 6.59
C SER A 29 3.04 5.00 7.13
N GLY A 30 1.83 4.78 7.62
CA GLY A 30 1.02 5.84 8.23
C GLY A 30 -0.31 5.37 8.82
N GLY A 31 -1.05 6.30 9.40
CA GLY A 31 -2.44 6.10 9.83
C GLY A 31 -3.40 6.20 8.63
N VAL A 32 -4.60 5.63 8.77
CA VAL A 32 -5.57 5.62 7.66
C VAL A 32 -6.28 6.96 7.53
N GLY A 33 -5.92 7.72 6.50
CA GLY A 33 -6.86 8.57 5.78
C GLY A 33 -7.48 7.79 4.63
N GLN A 34 -8.80 7.89 4.42
CA GLN A 34 -9.57 7.11 3.42
C GLN A 34 -8.96 7.14 2.00
N ASN A 35 -8.22 8.20 1.65
CA ASN A 35 -7.65 8.39 0.31
C ASN A 35 -6.42 7.53 0.00
N ILE A 36 -5.78 6.90 0.99
CA ILE A 36 -4.51 6.16 0.81
C ILE A 36 -4.74 4.68 0.54
N LEU A 37 -5.90 4.14 0.94
CA LEU A 37 -6.27 2.74 0.79
C LEU A 37 -6.98 2.44 -0.55
N ASP A 38 -6.44 2.96 -1.66
CA ASP A 38 -6.92 2.68 -3.03
C ASP A 38 -5.84 1.91 -3.80
N ALA A 39 -5.98 0.59 -3.88
CA ALA A 39 -4.98 -0.25 -4.51
C ALA A 39 -4.86 0.03 -6.02
N HIS A 40 -5.96 0.41 -6.68
CA HIS A 40 -5.94 0.74 -8.10
C HIS A 40 -5.18 2.03 -8.38
N ARG A 41 -5.31 3.03 -7.51
CA ARG A 41 -4.55 4.27 -7.61
C ARG A 41 -3.05 4.03 -7.42
N TRP A 42 -2.68 3.21 -6.43
CA TRP A 42 -1.29 2.79 -6.25
C TRP A 42 -0.74 2.03 -7.46
N GLU A 43 -1.48 1.06 -7.99
CA GLU A 43 -1.08 0.30 -9.17
C GLU A 43 -0.84 1.23 -10.37
N ARG A 44 -1.74 2.18 -10.64
CA ARG A 44 -1.57 3.20 -11.69
C ARG A 44 -0.35 4.09 -11.44
N LEU A 45 -0.11 4.52 -10.20
CA LEU A 45 1.03 5.35 -9.85
C LEU A 45 2.35 4.62 -10.09
N ILE A 46 2.45 3.37 -9.61
CA ILE A 46 3.65 2.54 -9.75
C ILE A 46 3.93 2.28 -11.22
N THR A 47 2.93 1.84 -11.98
CA THR A 47 3.09 1.50 -13.41
C THR A 47 3.39 2.72 -14.28
N SER A 48 2.83 3.88 -13.98
CA SER A 48 3.00 5.10 -14.81
C SER A 48 4.24 5.93 -14.44
N SER A 49 4.52 6.07 -13.15
CA SER A 49 5.44 7.10 -12.63
C SER A 49 6.68 6.51 -11.98
N LEU A 50 6.66 5.24 -11.59
CA LEU A 50 7.77 4.55 -10.93
C LEU A 50 8.18 3.27 -11.67
N PRO A 51 8.53 3.35 -12.98
CA PRO A 51 8.77 2.17 -13.81
C PRO A 51 10.00 1.34 -13.39
N ARG A 52 10.86 1.89 -12.53
CA ARG A 52 12.05 1.22 -11.99
C ARG A 52 11.88 0.73 -10.56
N LEU A 53 10.67 0.79 -10.02
CA LEU A 53 10.38 0.32 -8.67
C LEU A 53 10.51 -1.21 -8.63
N GLU A 54 11.42 -1.68 -7.80
CA GLU A 54 11.73 -3.10 -7.60
C GLU A 54 11.19 -3.60 -6.25
N THR A 55 11.06 -2.69 -5.27
CA THR A 55 10.60 -3.00 -3.91
C THR A 55 9.64 -1.94 -3.41
N PHE A 56 8.48 -2.38 -2.91
CA PHE A 56 7.44 -1.53 -2.37
C PHE A 56 6.95 -2.14 -1.06
N HIS A 57 7.11 -1.39 0.03
CA HIS A 57 6.61 -1.74 1.34
C HIS A 57 5.52 -0.74 1.71
N PHE A 58 4.32 -1.25 1.97
CA PHE A 58 3.14 -0.46 2.29
C PHE A 58 2.59 -0.93 3.63
N ARG A 59 2.67 -0.11 4.67
CA ARG A 59 2.24 -0.46 6.03
C ARG A 59 1.27 0.56 6.59
N PHE A 60 0.01 0.22 6.76
CA PHE A 60 -0.98 1.15 7.29
C PHE A 60 -1.77 0.58 8.46
N SER A 61 -2.19 1.45 9.37
CA SER A 61 -3.05 1.08 10.50
C SER A 61 -4.42 1.73 10.41
N CYS A 62 -5.47 0.93 10.34
CA CYS A 62 -6.86 1.34 10.34
C CYS A 62 -7.49 1.19 11.72
N ASP A 63 -8.05 2.29 12.25
CA ASP A 63 -8.89 2.25 13.44
C ASP A 63 -10.30 1.79 13.06
N SER A 64 -10.84 0.78 13.75
CA SER A 64 -12.12 0.19 13.36
C SER A 64 -13.33 1.09 13.55
N MET A 65 -13.17 2.20 14.27
CA MET A 65 -14.25 3.19 14.39
C MET A 65 -14.44 3.95 13.08
N ASP A 66 -13.42 3.99 12.23
CA ASP A 66 -13.46 4.52 10.85
C ASP A 66 -13.54 3.40 9.79
N ALA A 67 -13.49 2.13 10.22
CA ALA A 67 -13.72 0.99 9.36
C ALA A 67 -15.23 0.84 9.14
N ASP A 68 -15.73 1.59 8.17
CA ASP A 68 -16.92 1.17 7.43
C ASP A 68 -16.77 -0.30 6.99
N ASP A 69 -17.89 -0.97 6.75
CA ASP A 69 -17.99 -2.36 6.26
C ASP A 69 -17.11 -2.65 5.02
N ASN A 70 -16.53 -1.63 4.39
CA ASN A 70 -15.69 -1.66 3.21
C ASN A 70 -14.22 -2.00 3.40
N ILE A 71 -13.72 -2.21 4.62
CA ILE A 71 -12.31 -2.61 4.80
C ILE A 71 -12.00 -3.92 4.06
N LEU A 72 -12.95 -4.86 4.02
CA LEU A 72 -12.80 -6.12 3.29
C LEU A 72 -12.71 -5.89 1.78
N GLU A 73 -13.49 -4.96 1.24
CA GLU A 73 -13.45 -4.59 -0.17
C GLU A 73 -12.11 -3.93 -0.54
N ILE A 74 -11.63 -3.01 0.29
CA ILE A 74 -10.30 -2.41 0.16
C ILE A 74 -9.23 -3.50 0.12
N PHE A 75 -9.29 -4.48 1.04
CA PHE A 75 -8.35 -5.58 1.05
C PHE A 75 -8.39 -6.42 -0.22
N GLN A 76 -9.58 -6.71 -0.73
CA GLN A 76 -9.73 -7.45 -1.99
C GLN A 76 -9.05 -6.73 -3.17
N GLN A 77 -8.97 -5.41 -3.18
CA GLN A 77 -8.26 -4.68 -4.24
C GLN A 77 -6.75 -4.95 -4.22
N PHE A 78 -6.15 -5.12 -3.03
CA PHE A 78 -4.73 -5.53 -2.88
C PHE A 78 -4.51 -7.03 -3.15
N GLN A 79 -5.54 -7.77 -3.56
CA GLN A 79 -5.44 -9.19 -3.94
C GLN A 79 -5.33 -9.41 -5.45
N SER A 80 -5.16 -8.37 -6.27
CA SER A 80 -5.01 -8.54 -7.73
C SER A 80 -3.71 -9.26 -8.11
N ASP A 81 -3.62 -9.76 -9.35
CA ASP A 81 -2.41 -10.39 -9.89
C ASP A 81 -1.20 -9.43 -9.85
N PHE A 82 -1.42 -8.11 -9.97
CA PHE A 82 -0.36 -7.11 -9.84
C PHE A 82 0.30 -7.17 -8.46
N TRP A 83 -0.50 -7.27 -7.41
CA TRP A 83 -0.04 -7.31 -6.02
C TRP A 83 0.54 -8.67 -5.61
N HIS A 84 0.04 -9.77 -6.22
CA HIS A 84 0.44 -11.13 -5.87
C HIS A 84 1.60 -11.72 -6.70
N ARG A 85 1.66 -11.40 -8.00
CA ARG A 85 2.53 -12.10 -8.95
C ARG A 85 3.71 -11.27 -9.42
N ALA A 86 3.64 -9.94 -9.31
CA ALA A 86 4.68 -9.05 -9.79
C ALA A 86 5.49 -8.47 -8.63
N HIS A 87 6.82 -8.49 -8.76
CA HIS A 87 7.80 -7.85 -7.86
C HIS A 87 7.74 -8.30 -6.38
N ASN A 88 8.73 -7.84 -5.58
CA ASN A 88 8.79 -8.13 -4.15
C ASN A 88 7.95 -7.10 -3.37
N TRP A 89 6.66 -7.01 -3.68
CA TRP A 89 5.74 -6.13 -2.97
C TRP A 89 5.40 -6.71 -1.59
N TYR A 90 5.41 -5.85 -0.57
CA TYR A 90 5.00 -6.17 0.78
C TYR A 90 3.91 -5.17 1.17
N THR A 91 2.68 -5.65 1.37
CA THR A 91 1.62 -4.83 1.93
C THR A 91 1.16 -5.44 3.24
N GLU A 92 1.10 -4.61 4.27
CA GLU A 92 0.67 -4.93 5.62
C GLU A 92 -0.37 -3.91 6.04
N CYS A 93 -1.53 -4.39 6.50
CA CYS A 93 -2.54 -3.54 7.10
C CYS A 93 -2.88 -4.06 8.49
N LEU A 94 -2.83 -3.17 9.48
CA LEU A 94 -3.17 -3.42 10.86
C LEU A 94 -4.56 -2.86 11.16
N LEU A 95 -5.48 -3.71 11.63
CA LEU A 95 -6.73 -3.25 12.22
C LEU A 95 -6.57 -3.17 13.73
N THR A 96 -6.50 -1.96 14.27
CA THR A 96 -6.05 -1.67 15.64
C THR A 96 -7.07 -2.01 16.73
N SER A 97 -8.38 -2.03 16.42
CA SER A 97 -9.41 -2.39 17.42
C SER A 97 -9.50 -3.88 17.71
N ASP A 98 -9.18 -4.70 16.70
CA ASP A 98 -9.45 -6.12 16.67
C ASP A 98 -8.14 -6.92 16.61
N ASN A 99 -6.98 -6.24 16.64
CA ASN A 99 -5.65 -6.83 16.46
C ASN A 99 -5.57 -7.80 15.26
N ARG A 100 -6.23 -7.46 14.15
CA ARG A 100 -6.16 -8.29 12.93
C ARG A 100 -5.03 -7.79 12.04
N TRP A 101 -4.22 -8.74 11.58
CA TRP A 101 -3.08 -8.52 10.71
C TRP A 101 -3.40 -9.14 9.36
N ILE A 102 -3.29 -8.36 8.29
CA ILE A 102 -3.43 -8.89 6.93
C ILE A 102 -2.17 -8.53 6.16
N CYS A 103 -1.52 -9.57 5.63
CA CYS A 103 -0.29 -9.47 4.87
C CYS A 103 -0.53 -10.08 3.49
N THR A 104 -0.18 -9.37 2.40
CA THR A 104 -0.25 -9.92 1.03
C THR A 104 0.97 -10.75 0.63
N ILE A 105 1.88 -11.02 1.56
CA ILE A 105 3.02 -11.88 1.29
C ILE A 105 2.46 -13.27 0.97
N PRO A 106 2.87 -13.94 -0.13
CA PRO A 106 2.67 -15.37 -0.23
C PRO A 106 3.44 -16.00 0.93
N CYS A 107 2.70 -16.50 1.93
CA CYS A 107 3.30 -17.15 3.09
C CYS A 107 4.17 -18.31 2.57
N PRO A 108 5.50 -18.28 2.72
CA PRO A 108 6.37 -19.34 2.19
C PRO A 108 6.17 -20.69 2.90
N LEU A 109 5.27 -20.75 3.90
CA LEU A 109 4.92 -21.94 4.68
C LEU A 109 3.86 -22.83 4.02
N TYR A 110 3.30 -22.45 2.87
CA TYR A 110 2.43 -23.32 2.07
C TYR A 110 3.04 -23.53 0.67
N ARG A 111 3.95 -24.50 0.57
CA ARG A 111 4.38 -25.13 -0.69
C ARG A 111 4.42 -26.64 -0.51
#